data_AF-A0A7R9NWY9-F1
#
_entry.id   AF-A0A7R9NWY9-F1
#
_cell.length_a   1.000
_cell.length_b   1.000
_cell.length_c   1.000
_cell.angle_alpha   90.00
_cell.angle_beta   90.00
_cell.angle_gamma   90.00
#
_symmetry.space_group_name_H-M   'P 1'
#
loop_
_entity.id
_entity.type
_entity.pdbx_description
1 polymer ?
#
loop_
_entity_poly.entity_id
_entity_poly.type
_entity_poly.pdbx_seq_one_letter_code
_entity_poly.pdbx_strand_id
1 'polypeptide(L)'
;MSTPPQPQPKRGIVKQVLSGDSVIIRGVPKGGPPPEKQINLSNITAPKLARRAIGNSEETKDEPYAWEAREFLRKKIIGEDVLFTVEKPPNTTREYGVIYIGKDIATAENLTETLISEGLVSVRREGVRAGPELQRLIELEDAAKSAGKGKWATSGAQEHIRDIKWSVDNPRNFVDKCGGKPIAAVIEHVRDGSTIRAFLTPDFYHITLMISGIRTPNHLFTSVAWWSEFLIMDPEVLSSIPGNPDSLVKQWVLSGVKLIPDNNLIKCCMLVEIPLQIVNYCFVLQCPGFKLNAEGKPDPNAVVPYSEEAKFFVESRLLQRDVEIVLESVNNNNFVGSIIHPKGNIAEALLQEGFAHCVDWSIAFMKTGADKLRAAEKIAKEAKKRIWENYQPNTTQISGKEKEFSGTVFEVVNGDALVVKLADGSLKKVFLASIRPPR
;
A
#
# COMPACT_ATOMS: atom_id res chain seq x y z
N MET A 1 -35.22 -20.62 36.69
CA MET A 1 -34.54 -19.60 35.86
C MET A 1 -33.58 -20.34 34.94
N SER A 2 -33.85 -20.40 33.64
CA SER A 2 -32.93 -21.00 32.68
C SER A 2 -31.65 -20.17 32.64
N THR A 3 -30.50 -20.80 32.90
CA THR A 3 -29.20 -20.18 32.69
C THR A 3 -29.13 -19.69 31.24
N PRO A 4 -28.83 -18.41 30.98
CA PRO A 4 -28.69 -17.95 29.60
C PRO A 4 -27.64 -18.81 28.88
N PRO A 5 -27.88 -19.18 27.61
CA PRO A 5 -26.97 -20.05 26.88
C PRO A 5 -25.58 -19.41 26.86
N GLN A 6 -24.59 -20.14 27.36
CA GLN A 6 -23.20 -19.68 27.36
C GLN A 6 -22.76 -19.47 25.90
N PRO A 7 -22.12 -18.33 25.58
CA PRO A 7 -21.74 -18.03 24.20
C PRO A 7 -20.78 -19.09 23.69
N GLN A 8 -21.12 -19.71 22.54
CA GLN A 8 -20.28 -20.74 21.98
C GLN A 8 -18.97 -20.15 21.47
N PRO A 9 -17.83 -20.78 21.82
CA PRO A 9 -16.52 -20.35 21.35
C PRO A 9 -16.40 -20.57 19.84
N LYS A 10 -15.82 -19.57 19.18
CA LYS A 10 -15.48 -19.61 17.75
C LYS A 10 -13.98 -19.56 17.60
N ARG A 11 -13.50 -19.96 16.43
CA ARG A 11 -12.07 -19.98 16.09
C ARG A 11 -11.81 -19.02 14.93
N GLY A 12 -10.69 -18.32 14.97
CA GLY A 12 -10.29 -17.41 13.90
C GLY A 12 -8.85 -16.93 14.04
N ILE A 13 -8.35 -16.30 12.99
CA ILE A 13 -6.96 -15.82 12.93
C ILE A 13 -6.98 -14.31 13.17
N VAL A 14 -6.14 -13.81 14.07
CA VAL A 14 -6.05 -12.37 14.34
C VAL A 14 -5.41 -11.68 13.13
N LYS A 15 -6.16 -10.77 12.50
CA LYS A 15 -5.72 -9.98 11.35
C LYS A 15 -5.00 -8.72 11.79
N GLN A 16 -5.58 -7.99 12.75
CA GLN A 16 -5.14 -6.64 13.11
C GLN A 16 -5.55 -6.28 14.55
N VAL A 17 -4.69 -5.57 15.27
CA VAL A 17 -4.95 -4.94 16.56
C VAL A 17 -5.23 -3.45 16.34
N LEU A 18 -6.46 -3.01 16.61
CA LEU A 18 -6.86 -1.61 16.39
C LEU A 18 -6.41 -0.71 17.54
N SER A 19 -6.61 -1.18 18.77
CA SER A 19 -6.26 -0.52 20.03
C SER A 19 -5.96 -1.57 21.10
N GLY A 20 -5.55 -1.15 22.30
CA GLY A 20 -5.28 -2.05 23.43
C GLY A 20 -6.49 -2.88 23.93
N ASP A 21 -7.68 -2.67 23.36
CA ASP A 21 -8.92 -3.37 23.70
C ASP A 21 -9.75 -3.80 22.48
N SER A 22 -9.25 -3.63 21.25
CA SER A 22 -10.03 -3.89 20.04
C SER A 22 -9.19 -4.58 18.98
N VAL A 23 -9.69 -5.69 18.45
CA VAL A 23 -9.00 -6.49 17.43
C VAL A 23 -9.93 -6.88 16.29
N ILE A 24 -9.35 -7.17 15.13
CA ILE A 24 -10.04 -7.74 13.97
C ILE A 24 -9.57 -9.19 13.82
N ILE A 25 -10.53 -10.10 13.87
CA ILE A 25 -10.33 -11.53 13.62
C ILE A 25 -10.90 -11.84 12.24
N ARG A 26 -10.18 -12.65 11.47
CA ARG A 26 -10.61 -13.12 10.15
C ARG A 26 -10.80 -14.63 10.13
N GLY A 27 -11.68 -15.08 9.25
CA GLY A 27 -11.82 -16.49 8.90
C GLY A 27 -10.73 -16.99 7.96
N VAL A 28 -10.86 -18.25 7.56
CA VAL A 28 -10.08 -18.86 6.48
C VAL A 28 -10.68 -18.42 5.14
N PRO A 29 -9.85 -17.99 4.16
CA PRO A 29 -10.34 -17.63 2.83
C PRO A 29 -10.97 -18.84 2.14
N LYS A 30 -12.19 -18.67 1.60
CA LYS A 30 -12.96 -19.71 0.89
C LYS A 30 -13.40 -19.18 -0.48
N GLY A 31 -12.48 -19.10 -1.44
CA GLY A 31 -12.76 -18.64 -2.80
C GLY A 31 -13.03 -17.13 -2.94
N GLY A 32 -12.79 -16.33 -1.90
CA GLY A 32 -12.97 -14.89 -1.88
C GLY A 32 -12.39 -14.27 -0.61
N PRO A 33 -12.58 -12.94 -0.39
CA PRO A 33 -12.12 -12.26 0.81
C PRO A 33 -12.63 -12.96 2.07
N PRO A 34 -11.75 -13.29 3.04
CA PRO A 34 -12.18 -13.97 4.25
C PRO A 34 -13.13 -13.07 5.06
N PRO A 35 -14.16 -13.64 5.73
CA PRO A 35 -15.03 -12.85 6.58
C PRO A 35 -14.23 -12.28 7.75
N GLU A 36 -14.43 -11.00 8.03
CA GLU A 36 -13.77 -10.27 9.11
C GLU A 36 -14.78 -9.89 10.20
N LYS A 37 -14.32 -9.89 11.44
CA LYS A 37 -15.12 -9.53 12.60
C LYS A 37 -14.26 -8.72 13.56
N GLN A 38 -14.73 -7.50 13.86
CA GLN A 38 -14.12 -6.67 14.89
C GLN A 38 -14.71 -7.05 16.24
N ILE A 39 -13.84 -7.29 17.22
CA ILE A 39 -14.21 -7.66 18.58
C ILE A 39 -13.54 -6.69 19.54
N ASN A 40 -14.35 -6.12 20.42
CA ASN A 40 -13.91 -5.34 21.57
C ASN A 40 -13.78 -6.26 22.78
N LEU A 41 -12.69 -6.17 23.52
CA LEU A 41 -12.47 -6.97 24.71
C LEU A 41 -13.48 -6.59 25.80
N SER A 42 -14.19 -7.57 26.33
CA SER A 42 -15.22 -7.38 27.34
C SER A 42 -14.62 -6.86 28.65
N ASN A 43 -15.38 -6.01 29.35
CA ASN A 43 -15.11 -5.55 30.72
C ASN A 43 -13.82 -4.75 30.94
N ILE A 44 -13.14 -4.34 29.88
CA ILE A 44 -11.94 -3.51 29.97
C ILE A 44 -12.04 -2.24 29.13
N THR A 45 -11.18 -1.28 29.46
CA THR A 45 -10.96 -0.05 28.71
C THR A 45 -9.46 0.16 28.59
N ALA A 46 -8.96 0.26 27.35
CA ALA A 46 -7.56 0.58 27.08
C ALA A 46 -7.32 2.10 26.97
N PRO A 47 -6.10 2.58 27.26
CA PRO A 47 -5.70 3.95 26.92
C PRO A 47 -5.82 4.20 25.41
N LYS A 48 -6.25 5.40 25.02
CA LYS A 48 -6.52 5.75 23.63
C LYS A 48 -5.24 6.05 22.85
N LEU A 49 -5.14 5.48 21.66
CA LEU A 49 -4.08 5.80 20.70
C LEU A 49 -4.33 7.16 20.04
N ALA A 50 -3.23 7.78 19.63
CA ALA A 50 -3.17 8.97 18.82
C ALA A 50 -3.94 8.78 17.51
N ARG A 51 -4.60 9.84 17.07
CA ARG A 51 -5.33 9.88 15.81
C ARG A 51 -4.84 11.07 15.01
N ARG A 52 -4.46 10.78 13.77
CA ARG A 52 -4.20 11.81 12.79
C ARG A 52 -5.48 12.60 12.52
N ALA A 53 -5.35 13.93 12.43
CA ALA A 53 -6.42 14.80 11.98
C ALA A 53 -6.94 14.37 10.60
N ILE A 54 -8.27 14.21 10.48
CA ILE A 54 -8.97 13.95 9.22
C ILE A 54 -10.07 15.01 9.07
N GLY A 55 -10.02 15.80 8.01
CA GLY A 55 -10.95 16.90 7.78
C GLY A 55 -10.86 17.94 8.90
N ASN A 56 -11.98 18.20 9.58
CA ASN A 56 -12.07 19.21 10.65
C ASN A 56 -11.75 18.65 12.06
N SER A 57 -11.32 17.40 12.18
CA SER A 57 -10.95 16.82 13.48
C SER A 57 -9.54 17.22 13.90
N GLU A 58 -9.37 17.56 15.18
CA GLU A 58 -8.05 17.85 15.75
C GLU A 58 -7.21 16.58 15.90
N GLU A 59 -5.88 16.75 15.79
CA GLU A 59 -4.93 15.68 16.06
C GLU A 59 -4.91 15.35 17.55
N THR A 60 -5.01 14.06 17.90
CA THR A 60 -4.93 13.62 19.29
C THR A 60 -3.61 12.90 19.55
N LYS A 61 -3.04 13.11 20.75
CA LYS A 61 -1.87 12.38 21.22
C LYS A 61 -2.26 11.03 21.83
N ASP A 62 -1.28 10.14 21.98
CA ASP A 62 -1.45 8.90 22.74
C ASP A 62 -1.74 9.24 24.21
N GLU A 63 -2.69 8.53 24.82
CA GLU A 63 -2.76 8.45 26.27
C GLU A 63 -1.56 7.60 26.79
N PRO A 64 -1.05 7.86 28.00
CA PRO A 64 0.06 7.08 28.56
C PRO A 64 -0.20 5.57 28.47
N TYR A 65 0.81 4.81 28.02
CA TYR A 65 0.77 3.36 27.86
C TYR A 65 -0.16 2.85 26.74
N ALA A 66 -0.77 3.72 25.93
CA ALA A 66 -1.65 3.31 24.83
C ALA A 66 -0.91 2.49 23.78
N TRP A 67 0.31 2.92 23.42
CA TRP A 67 1.14 2.23 22.43
C TRP A 67 1.61 0.88 22.96
N GLU A 68 2.05 0.82 24.21
CA GLU A 68 2.53 -0.38 24.88
C GLU A 68 1.42 -1.42 25.01
N ALA A 69 0.21 -1.00 25.37
CA ALA A 69 -0.97 -1.88 25.40
C ALA A 69 -1.24 -2.51 24.02
N ARG A 70 -1.16 -1.70 22.97
CA ARG A 70 -1.35 -2.17 21.59
C ARG A 70 -0.19 -3.08 21.14
N GLU A 71 1.05 -2.73 21.44
CA GLU A 71 2.24 -3.51 21.05
C GLU A 71 2.32 -4.84 21.79
N PHE A 72 1.90 -4.87 23.06
CA PHE A 72 1.79 -6.11 23.83
C PHE A 72 0.81 -7.08 23.16
N LEU A 73 -0.38 -6.58 22.76
CA LEU A 73 -1.34 -7.36 21.98
C LEU A 73 -0.75 -7.79 20.64
N ARG A 74 -0.20 -6.84 19.87
CA ARG A 74 0.36 -7.11 18.54
C ARG A 74 1.39 -8.24 18.59
N LYS A 75 2.37 -8.15 19.48
CA LYS A 75 3.44 -9.15 19.62
C LYS A 75 2.92 -10.52 20.07
N LYS A 76 1.84 -10.55 20.86
CA LYS A 76 1.32 -11.78 21.45
C LYS A 76 0.34 -12.53 20.54
N ILE A 77 -0.49 -11.82 19.77
CA ILE A 77 -1.60 -12.44 19.04
C ILE A 77 -1.61 -12.22 17.52
N ILE A 78 -0.76 -11.37 16.94
CA ILE A 78 -0.86 -11.09 15.50
C ILE A 78 -0.55 -12.34 14.66
N GLY A 79 -1.50 -12.73 13.79
CA GLY A 79 -1.36 -13.94 12.97
C GLY A 79 -1.57 -15.26 13.71
N GLU A 80 -1.82 -15.24 15.02
CA GLU A 80 -2.13 -16.43 15.80
C GLU A 80 -3.58 -16.86 15.61
N ASP A 81 -3.80 -18.17 15.80
CA ASP A 81 -5.12 -18.79 15.77
C ASP A 81 -5.69 -18.84 17.18
N VAL A 82 -6.78 -18.11 17.40
CA VAL A 82 -7.36 -17.86 18.72
C VAL A 82 -8.79 -18.36 18.81
N LEU A 83 -9.18 -18.73 20.03
CA LEU A 83 -10.56 -19.00 20.39
C LEU A 83 -11.18 -17.72 20.93
N PHE A 84 -12.42 -17.41 20.56
CA PHE A 84 -13.09 -16.21 21.03
C PHE A 84 -14.59 -16.43 21.22
N THR A 85 -15.15 -15.76 22.20
CA THR A 85 -16.60 -15.65 22.39
C THR A 85 -17.07 -14.28 21.93
N VAL A 86 -18.31 -14.18 21.46
CA VAL A 86 -18.89 -12.91 21.01
C VAL A 86 -20.25 -12.74 21.65
N GLU A 87 -20.43 -11.58 22.26
CA GLU A 87 -21.66 -11.10 22.84
C GLU A 87 -21.99 -9.73 22.22
N LYS A 88 -23.22 -9.57 21.77
CA LYS A 88 -23.70 -8.29 21.24
C LYS A 88 -24.76 -7.74 22.19
N PRO A 89 -24.44 -6.72 22.99
CA PRO A 89 -25.44 -6.06 23.82
C PRO A 89 -26.55 -5.45 22.94
N PRO A 90 -27.82 -5.44 23.39
CA PRO A 90 -28.95 -5.01 22.56
C PRO A 90 -28.87 -3.55 22.08
N ASN A 91 -28.20 -2.69 22.84
CA ASN A 91 -28.16 -1.23 22.60
C ASN A 91 -26.90 -0.77 21.85
N THR A 92 -26.14 -1.68 21.23
CA THR A 92 -24.90 -1.30 20.55
C THR A 92 -24.66 -2.09 19.27
N THR A 93 -24.03 -1.43 18.31
CA THR A 93 -23.52 -2.06 17.09
C THR A 93 -22.19 -2.77 17.34
N ARG A 94 -21.52 -2.50 18.46
CA ARG A 94 -20.22 -3.07 18.81
C ARG A 94 -20.38 -4.48 19.38
N GLU A 95 -19.55 -5.39 18.92
CA GLU A 95 -19.48 -6.75 19.41
C GLU A 95 -18.38 -6.83 20.48
N TYR A 96 -18.75 -7.30 21.67
CA TYR A 96 -17.83 -7.50 22.77
C TYR A 96 -17.51 -8.99 22.93
N GLY A 97 -16.33 -9.33 23.41
CA GLY A 97 -15.92 -10.72 23.50
C GLY A 97 -14.71 -10.93 24.40
N VAL A 98 -14.46 -12.21 24.69
CA VAL A 98 -13.23 -12.65 25.35
C VAL A 98 -12.43 -13.46 24.36
N ILE A 99 -11.11 -13.26 24.35
CA ILE A 99 -10.17 -13.96 23.48
C ILE A 99 -9.28 -14.85 24.33
N TYR A 100 -9.13 -16.08 23.88
CA TYR A 100 -8.39 -17.14 24.51
C TYR A 100 -7.26 -17.60 23.58
N ILE A 101 -6.04 -17.62 24.10
CA ILE A 101 -4.86 -18.10 23.38
C ILE A 101 -4.65 -19.57 23.76
N GLY A 102 -4.83 -20.47 22.79
CA GLY A 102 -4.69 -21.91 23.01
C GLY A 102 -5.68 -22.72 22.17
N LYS A 103 -5.55 -24.05 22.23
CA LYS A 103 -6.42 -24.97 21.49
C LYS A 103 -7.70 -25.34 22.23
N ASP A 104 -7.66 -25.31 23.57
CA ASP A 104 -8.75 -25.76 24.44
C ASP A 104 -9.04 -24.69 25.49
N ILE A 105 -10.31 -24.32 25.67
CA ILE A 105 -10.74 -23.20 26.54
C ILE A 105 -10.38 -23.44 28.00
N ALA A 106 -10.39 -24.69 28.46
CA ALA A 106 -10.10 -25.03 29.85
C ALA A 106 -8.65 -24.73 30.24
N THR A 107 -7.73 -24.74 29.28
CA THR A 107 -6.29 -24.48 29.50
C THR A 107 -5.81 -23.22 28.80
N ALA A 108 -6.67 -22.58 28.01
CA ALA A 108 -6.28 -21.43 27.22
C ALA A 108 -6.09 -20.19 28.10
N GLU A 109 -5.10 -19.40 27.73
CA GLU A 109 -4.80 -18.14 28.40
C GLU A 109 -5.86 -17.10 28.04
N ASN A 110 -6.51 -16.50 29.05
CA ASN A 110 -7.44 -15.40 28.85
C ASN A 110 -6.66 -14.10 28.60
N LEU A 111 -6.81 -13.54 27.40
CA LEU A 111 -6.10 -12.34 26.98
C LEU A 111 -6.46 -11.12 27.83
N THR A 112 -7.73 -11.01 28.24
CA THR A 112 -8.23 -9.89 29.05
C THR A 112 -7.57 -9.87 30.42
N GLU A 113 -7.48 -11.03 31.08
CA GLU A 113 -6.80 -11.17 32.37
C GLU A 113 -5.32 -10.82 32.27
N THR A 114 -4.66 -11.28 31.20
CA THR A 114 -3.25 -11.01 30.93
C THR A 114 -2.98 -9.51 30.82
N LEU A 115 -3.79 -8.78 30.03
CA LEU A 115 -3.65 -7.34 29.87
C LEU A 115 -3.82 -6.56 31.18
N ILE A 116 -4.76 -6.99 32.03
CA ILE A 116 -4.99 -6.37 33.34
C ILE A 116 -3.82 -6.65 34.27
N SER A 117 -3.31 -7.88 34.28
CA SER A 117 -2.19 -8.30 35.15
C SER A 117 -0.88 -7.57 34.84
N GLU A 118 -0.70 -7.10 33.60
CA GLU A 118 0.43 -6.25 33.20
C GLU A 118 0.16 -4.75 33.38
N GLY A 119 -1.04 -4.38 33.88
CA GLY A 119 -1.40 -2.99 34.13
C GLY A 119 -1.51 -2.16 32.86
N LEU A 120 -1.86 -2.76 31.72
CA LEU A 120 -1.97 -2.04 30.44
C LEU A 120 -3.37 -1.48 30.19
N VAL A 121 -4.38 -2.03 30.87
CA VAL A 121 -5.79 -1.67 30.73
C VAL A 121 -6.45 -1.52 32.10
N SER A 122 -7.63 -0.89 32.13
CA SER A 122 -8.45 -0.72 33.33
C SER A 122 -9.76 -1.49 33.23
N VAL A 123 -10.26 -2.00 34.35
CA VAL A 123 -11.51 -2.75 34.43
C VAL A 123 -12.71 -1.81 34.44
N ARG A 124 -13.67 -2.07 33.55
CA ARG A 124 -14.93 -1.34 33.45
C ARG A 124 -15.91 -1.83 34.52
N ARG A 125 -16.26 -0.94 35.45
CA ARG A 125 -17.21 -1.22 36.55
C ARG A 125 -18.64 -0.79 36.24
N GLU A 126 -18.82 0.24 35.42
CA GLU A 126 -20.13 0.82 35.12
C GLU A 126 -20.84 0.11 33.96
N GLY A 127 -22.12 -0.23 34.19
CA GLY A 127 -22.99 -0.86 33.18
C GLY A 127 -22.64 -2.32 32.87
N VAL A 128 -21.84 -2.97 33.73
CA VAL A 128 -21.44 -4.37 33.61
C VAL A 128 -22.17 -5.21 34.65
N ARG A 129 -22.61 -6.41 34.26
CA ARG A 129 -23.26 -7.34 35.19
C ARG A 129 -22.26 -7.81 36.25
N ALA A 130 -22.60 -7.60 37.51
CA ALA A 130 -21.82 -8.14 38.64
C ALA A 130 -21.81 -9.69 38.56
N GLY A 131 -20.62 -10.27 38.72
CA GLY A 131 -20.41 -11.70 38.66
C GLY A 131 -18.98 -12.08 39.09
N PRO A 132 -18.72 -13.38 39.31
CA PRO A 132 -17.41 -13.86 39.78
C PRO A 132 -16.28 -13.52 38.81
N GLU A 133 -16.56 -13.48 37.50
CA GLU A 133 -15.59 -13.07 36.48
C GLU A 133 -15.15 -11.62 36.69
N LEU A 134 -16.08 -10.68 36.88
CA LEU A 134 -15.75 -9.27 37.11
C LEU A 134 -14.95 -9.10 38.40
N GLN A 135 -15.29 -9.85 39.45
CA GLN A 135 -14.56 -9.82 40.72
C GLN A 135 -13.09 -10.26 40.53
N ARG A 136 -12.85 -11.34 39.78
CA ARG A 136 -11.50 -11.79 39.42
C ARG A 136 -10.72 -10.72 38.64
N LEU A 137 -11.35 -10.04 37.69
CA LEU A 137 -10.70 -8.95 36.94
C LEU A 137 -10.32 -7.78 37.86
N ILE A 138 -11.16 -7.44 38.84
CA ILE A 138 -10.87 -6.39 39.83
C ILE A 138 -9.67 -6.77 40.69
N GLU A 139 -9.61 -8.01 41.17
CA GLU A 139 -8.47 -8.52 41.97
C GLU A 139 -7.16 -8.45 41.20
N LEU A 140 -7.17 -8.82 39.91
CA LEU A 140 -5.99 -8.69 39.04
C LEU A 140 -5.60 -7.23 38.83
N GLU A 141 -6.57 -6.32 38.68
CA GLU A 141 -6.30 -4.90 38.53
C GLU A 141 -5.67 -4.31 39.80
N ASP A 142 -6.18 -4.69 40.97
CA ASP A 142 -5.65 -4.20 42.25
C ASP A 142 -4.25 -4.77 42.52
N ALA A 143 -3.98 -6.02 42.14
CA ALA A 143 -2.61 -6.57 42.16
C ALA A 143 -1.66 -5.79 41.23
N ALA A 144 -2.08 -5.45 40.02
CA ALA A 144 -1.28 -4.66 39.08
C ALA A 144 -1.03 -3.22 39.59
N LYS A 145 -2.02 -2.61 40.26
CA LYS A 145 -1.88 -1.31 40.94
C LYS A 145 -0.88 -1.37 42.09
N SER A 146 -1.02 -2.36 42.97
CA SER A 146 -0.09 -2.54 44.10
C SER A 146 1.34 -2.79 43.64
N ALA A 147 1.52 -3.45 42.50
CA ALA A 147 2.82 -3.67 41.88
C ALA A 147 3.34 -2.47 41.06
N GLY A 148 2.53 -1.42 40.86
CA GLY A 148 2.91 -0.24 40.08
C GLY A 148 3.21 -0.55 38.61
N LYS A 149 2.55 -1.57 38.03
CA LYS A 149 2.81 -2.01 36.65
C LYS A 149 2.13 -1.14 35.62
N GLY A 150 2.80 -0.94 34.48
CA GLY A 150 2.23 -0.27 33.31
C GLY A 150 1.64 1.09 33.66
N LYS A 151 0.37 1.31 33.28
CA LYS A 151 -0.35 2.56 33.53
C LYS A 151 -0.49 2.95 35.00
N TRP A 152 -0.25 2.02 35.92
CA TRP A 152 -0.31 2.24 37.36
C TRP A 152 1.03 2.70 37.96
N ALA A 153 2.08 2.84 37.15
CA ALA A 153 3.33 3.44 37.58
C ALA A 153 3.09 4.89 38.04
N THR A 154 3.73 5.28 39.15
CA THR A 154 3.53 6.58 39.80
C THR A 154 4.28 7.74 39.14
N SER A 155 5.17 7.44 38.18
CA SER A 155 5.97 8.42 37.44
C SER A 155 6.27 7.93 36.02
N GLY A 156 6.79 8.80 35.15
CA GLY A 156 7.19 8.43 33.79
C GLY A 156 6.07 8.40 32.75
N ALA A 157 4.83 8.77 33.09
CA ALA A 157 3.69 8.69 32.16
C ALA A 157 3.90 9.42 30.81
N GLN A 158 4.67 10.52 30.80
CA GLN A 158 4.98 11.27 29.58
C GLN A 158 5.97 10.55 28.65
N GLU A 159 6.82 9.67 29.19
CA GLU A 159 7.78 8.87 28.41
C GLU A 159 7.06 7.78 27.59
N HIS A 160 5.84 7.44 28.00
CA HIS A 160 4.94 6.48 27.34
C HIS A 160 3.98 7.14 26.34
N ILE A 161 4.26 8.38 25.93
CA ILE A 161 3.53 9.09 24.88
C ILE A 161 4.49 9.28 23.71
N ARG A 162 4.15 8.72 22.54
CA ARG A 162 4.98 8.84 21.36
C ARG A 162 4.91 10.25 20.77
N ASP A 163 6.05 10.73 20.31
CA ASP A 163 6.13 11.89 19.41
C ASP A 163 5.94 11.42 17.97
N ILE A 164 4.69 11.38 17.51
CA ILE A 164 4.36 10.89 16.17
C ILE A 164 4.55 11.99 15.13
N LYS A 165 5.35 11.68 14.11
CA LYS A 165 5.60 12.59 12.99
C LYS A 165 4.79 12.14 11.78
N TRP A 166 3.63 12.77 11.59
CA TRP A 166 2.68 12.43 10.50
C TRP A 166 3.13 12.89 9.11
N SER A 167 4.03 13.87 9.05
CA SER A 167 4.62 14.41 7.83
C SER A 167 6.13 14.55 8.00
N VAL A 168 6.84 14.43 6.88
CA VAL A 168 8.28 14.70 6.78
C VAL A 168 8.44 15.91 5.87
N ASP A 169 8.99 17.01 6.39
CA ASP A 169 9.07 18.27 5.66
C ASP A 169 9.96 18.19 4.42
N ASN A 170 11.09 17.49 4.53
CA ASN A 170 11.99 17.24 3.41
C ASN A 170 12.27 15.73 3.27
N PRO A 171 11.40 15.00 2.55
CA PRO A 171 11.54 13.56 2.38
C PRO A 171 12.87 13.16 1.71
N ARG A 172 13.39 13.96 0.78
CA ARG A 172 14.65 13.64 0.07
C ARG A 172 15.84 13.65 1.03
N ASN A 173 15.97 14.73 1.79
CA ASN A 173 17.02 14.84 2.82
C ASN A 173 16.89 13.73 3.88
N PHE A 174 15.65 13.34 4.22
CA PHE A 174 15.41 12.22 5.12
C PHE A 174 15.99 10.91 4.55
N VAL A 175 15.74 10.59 3.28
CA VAL A 175 16.31 9.39 2.63
C VAL A 175 17.84 9.46 2.57
N ASP A 176 18.40 10.62 2.22
CA ASP A 176 19.85 10.82 2.14
C ASP A 176 20.51 10.59 3.51
N LYS A 177 19.88 11.09 4.58
CA LYS A 177 20.33 10.88 5.97
C LYS A 177 20.30 9.40 6.37
N CYS A 178 19.30 8.65 5.90
CA CYS A 178 19.22 7.21 6.15
C CYS A 178 20.31 6.42 5.40
N GLY A 179 20.81 6.94 4.28
CA GLY A 179 21.96 6.39 3.55
C GLY A 179 21.74 4.97 3.01
N GLY A 180 20.48 4.54 2.84
CA GLY A 180 20.11 3.17 2.46
C GLY A 180 20.41 2.12 3.53
N LYS A 181 20.51 2.51 4.81
CA LYS A 181 20.57 1.57 5.93
C LYS A 181 19.17 0.99 6.22
N PRO A 182 19.07 -0.29 6.63
CA PRO A 182 17.81 -0.85 7.13
C PRO A 182 17.35 -0.11 8.39
N ILE A 183 16.08 0.28 8.42
CA ILE A 183 15.44 0.95 9.55
C ILE A 183 14.33 0.05 10.06
N ALA A 184 14.33 -0.24 11.35
CA ALA A 184 13.25 -0.99 11.98
C ALA A 184 11.91 -0.25 11.81
N ALA A 185 10.87 -0.99 11.47
CA ALA A 185 9.57 -0.43 11.21
C ALA A 185 8.45 -1.41 11.54
N VAL A 186 7.29 -0.86 11.87
CA VAL A 186 6.05 -1.63 12.05
C VAL A 186 5.10 -1.25 10.92
N ILE A 187 4.66 -2.24 10.14
CA ILE A 187 3.71 -2.01 9.05
C ILE A 187 2.32 -1.80 9.63
N GLU A 188 1.73 -0.64 9.38
CA GLU A 188 0.52 -0.23 10.07
C GLU A 188 -0.75 -0.32 9.24
N HIS A 189 -0.63 -0.13 7.93
CA HIS A 189 -1.74 -0.27 7.03
C HIS A 189 -1.26 -0.65 5.63
N VAL A 190 -1.99 -1.53 4.96
CA VAL A 190 -1.74 -1.90 3.57
C VAL A 190 -2.79 -1.20 2.72
N ARG A 191 -2.37 -0.23 1.89
CA ARG A 191 -3.32 0.45 0.99
C ARG A 191 -3.70 -0.46 -0.17
N ASP A 192 -2.67 -0.99 -0.82
CA ASP A 192 -2.71 -1.90 -1.97
C ASP A 192 -1.49 -2.84 -1.89
N GLY A 193 -1.36 -3.78 -2.83
CA GLY A 193 -0.30 -4.77 -2.78
C GLY A 193 1.12 -4.23 -2.99
N SER A 194 1.31 -2.97 -3.43
CA SER A 194 2.63 -2.35 -3.60
C SER A 194 2.83 -1.09 -2.77
N THR A 195 1.80 -0.63 -2.04
CA THR A 195 1.88 0.55 -1.18
C THR A 195 1.36 0.28 0.22
N ILE A 196 2.22 0.52 1.20
CA ILE A 196 1.94 0.34 2.61
C ILE A 196 2.23 1.62 3.40
N ARG A 197 1.71 1.69 4.61
CA ARG A 197 2.04 2.71 5.61
C ARG A 197 2.76 2.03 6.75
N ALA A 198 3.82 2.66 7.24
CA ALA A 198 4.65 2.11 8.30
C ALA A 198 5.05 3.19 9.29
N PHE A 199 5.23 2.80 10.55
CA PHE A 199 5.94 3.60 11.53
C PHE A 199 7.41 3.19 11.53
N LEU A 200 8.30 4.12 11.21
CA LEU A 200 9.74 3.93 11.39
C LEU A 200 10.08 4.10 12.88
N THR A 201 10.76 3.12 13.46
CA THR A 201 11.22 3.14 14.86
C THR A 201 12.73 3.44 14.92
N PRO A 202 13.23 4.12 15.97
CA PRO A 202 12.52 4.54 17.20
C PRO A 202 11.79 5.89 17.11
N ASP A 203 11.99 6.69 16.06
CA ASP A 203 11.54 8.09 16.00
C ASP A 203 10.06 8.30 15.62
N PHE A 204 9.30 7.22 15.40
CA PHE A 204 7.87 7.17 15.07
C PHE A 204 7.43 8.04 13.88
N TYR A 205 8.21 8.05 12.80
CA TYR A 205 7.79 8.64 11.53
C TYR A 205 6.72 7.79 10.86
N HIS A 206 5.55 8.37 10.62
CA HIS A 206 4.46 7.71 9.88
C HIS A 206 4.62 7.97 8.38
N ILE A 207 5.18 7.01 7.66
CA ILE A 207 5.48 7.14 6.24
C ILE A 207 4.52 6.33 5.36
N THR A 208 4.38 6.73 4.10
CA THR A 208 3.81 5.88 3.05
C THR A 208 4.96 5.35 2.19
N LEU A 209 5.11 4.04 2.12
CA LEU A 209 6.15 3.34 1.38
C LEU A 209 5.55 2.65 0.16
N MET A 210 6.09 2.95 -1.01
CA MET A 210 5.92 2.21 -2.25
C MET A 210 7.06 1.18 -2.37
N ILE A 211 6.72 -0.08 -2.59
CA ILE A 211 7.70 -1.15 -2.75
C ILE A 211 8.46 -0.91 -4.05
N SER A 212 9.80 -0.83 -3.96
CA SER A 212 10.63 -0.58 -5.13
C SER A 212 10.60 -1.75 -6.12
N GLY A 213 10.74 -1.38 -7.39
CA GLY A 213 10.84 -2.30 -8.52
C GLY A 213 9.55 -2.99 -8.97
N ILE A 214 8.44 -2.85 -8.24
CA ILE A 214 7.17 -3.51 -8.58
C ILE A 214 5.97 -2.58 -8.54
N ARG A 215 4.90 -2.96 -9.23
CA ARG A 215 3.59 -2.33 -9.10
C ARG A 215 2.48 -3.36 -9.18
N THR A 216 1.50 -3.21 -8.29
CA THR A 216 0.29 -4.03 -8.27
C THR A 216 -0.86 -3.34 -9.00
N PRO A 217 -1.90 -4.08 -9.42
CA PRO A 217 -3.18 -3.50 -9.77
C PRO A 217 -3.74 -2.75 -8.56
N ASN A 218 -4.10 -1.48 -8.72
CA ASN A 218 -4.51 -0.62 -7.60
C ASN A 218 -5.99 -0.24 -7.72
N HIS A 219 -6.70 -0.22 -6.59
CA HIS A 219 -8.02 0.41 -6.52
C HIS A 219 -7.89 1.89 -6.83
N LEU A 220 -8.73 2.36 -7.75
CA LEU A 220 -8.77 3.74 -8.22
C LEU A 220 -8.98 4.69 -7.04
N PHE A 221 -8.03 5.59 -6.78
CA PHE A 221 -8.32 6.82 -6.06
C PHE A 221 -8.46 7.93 -7.08
N THR A 222 -9.67 8.48 -7.16
CA THR A 222 -10.02 9.67 -7.91
C THR A 222 -9.20 10.85 -7.40
N SER A 223 -8.11 11.16 -8.09
CA SER A 223 -7.49 12.47 -7.99
C SER A 223 -7.10 12.88 -9.41
N VAL A 224 -8.01 13.62 -10.02
CA VAL A 224 -7.81 14.34 -11.29
C VAL A 224 -6.69 15.39 -11.14
N ALA A 225 -6.15 15.61 -9.93
CA ALA A 225 -5.12 16.60 -9.62
C ALA A 225 -3.68 16.17 -9.99
N TRP A 226 -3.45 14.97 -10.50
CA TRP A 226 -2.10 14.48 -10.86
C TRP A 226 -1.63 14.78 -12.29
N TRP A 227 -2.41 15.53 -13.08
CA TRP A 227 -2.21 15.61 -14.53
C TRP A 227 -1.73 16.97 -15.06
N SER A 228 -1.47 17.96 -14.21
CA SER A 228 -0.91 19.25 -14.65
C SER A 228 0.62 19.30 -14.71
N GLU A 229 1.33 18.38 -14.07
CA GLU A 229 2.80 18.49 -13.89
C GLU A 229 3.63 17.49 -14.74
N PHE A 230 3.01 16.50 -15.39
CA PHE A 230 3.70 15.48 -16.20
C PHE A 230 3.73 15.79 -17.69
N LEU A 231 4.04 17.04 -18.03
CA LEU A 231 4.27 17.48 -19.40
C LEU A 231 5.76 17.62 -19.66
N ILE A 232 6.42 16.50 -19.90
CA ILE A 232 7.76 16.49 -20.49
C ILE A 232 7.56 16.57 -22.01
N MET A 233 7.85 17.74 -22.59
CA MET A 233 7.79 17.95 -24.04
C MET A 233 8.89 17.15 -24.74
N ASP A 234 8.59 16.71 -25.96
CA ASP A 234 9.55 16.12 -26.89
C ASP A 234 10.57 17.18 -27.35
N PRO A 235 11.89 16.95 -27.26
CA PRO A 235 12.92 17.91 -27.67
C PRO A 235 12.83 18.35 -29.13
N GLU A 236 12.31 17.50 -30.03
CA GLU A 236 12.13 17.85 -31.45
C GLU A 236 11.10 18.98 -31.62
N VAL A 237 10.06 19.03 -30.78
CA VAL A 237 9.04 20.09 -30.81
C VAL A 237 9.61 21.42 -30.31
N LEU A 238 10.45 21.40 -29.28
CA LEU A 238 11.17 22.57 -28.76
C LEU A 238 12.12 23.17 -29.82
N SER A 239 12.77 22.33 -30.63
CA SER A 239 13.70 22.77 -31.69
C SER A 239 13.03 23.40 -32.92
N SER A 240 11.72 23.20 -33.09
CA SER A 240 10.93 23.73 -34.22
C SER A 240 10.37 25.14 -33.99
N ILE A 241 10.56 25.70 -32.79
CA ILE A 241 10.11 27.05 -32.41
C ILE A 241 11.21 28.05 -32.78
N PRO A 242 10.97 29.06 -33.63
CA PRO A 242 11.98 30.08 -33.93
C PRO A 242 12.20 30.98 -32.70
N GLY A 243 13.40 30.92 -32.10
CA GLY A 243 13.82 31.78 -30.98
C GLY A 243 13.95 31.03 -29.64
N ASN A 244 14.53 31.69 -28.64
CA ASN A 244 14.78 31.10 -27.31
C ASN A 244 13.43 30.79 -26.60
N PRO A 245 13.10 29.50 -26.35
CA PRO A 245 11.77 29.06 -25.92
C PRO A 245 11.32 29.67 -24.58
N ASP A 246 12.26 30.03 -23.70
CA ASP A 246 11.94 30.58 -22.37
C ASP A 246 11.38 32.02 -22.41
N SER A 247 11.54 32.74 -23.53
CA SER A 247 11.17 34.17 -23.61
C SER A 247 9.84 34.48 -24.30
N LEU A 248 9.21 33.51 -24.98
CA LEU A 248 8.03 33.75 -25.83
C LEU A 248 6.73 33.10 -25.35
N VAL A 249 6.81 32.12 -24.44
CA VAL A 249 5.63 31.44 -23.92
C VAL A 249 5.04 32.23 -22.75
N LYS A 250 3.90 32.90 -22.96
CA LYS A 250 3.21 33.66 -21.91
C LYS A 250 2.46 32.76 -20.93
N GLN A 251 1.77 31.73 -21.45
CA GLN A 251 0.96 30.82 -20.65
C GLN A 251 0.65 29.53 -21.42
N TRP A 252 0.73 28.39 -20.75
CA TRP A 252 0.21 27.12 -21.25
C TRP A 252 -1.23 26.94 -20.75
N VAL A 253 -2.18 26.70 -21.64
CA VAL A 253 -3.59 26.44 -21.27
C VAL A 253 -4.02 25.08 -21.79
N LEU A 254 -4.35 24.17 -20.88
CA LEU A 254 -4.98 22.90 -21.22
C LEU A 254 -6.38 23.20 -21.78
N SER A 255 -6.58 22.97 -23.08
CA SER A 255 -7.80 23.39 -23.78
C SER A 255 -8.85 22.27 -23.88
N GLY A 256 -8.43 21.02 -23.73
CA GLY A 256 -9.34 19.89 -23.67
C GLY A 256 -8.63 18.58 -23.39
N VAL A 257 -9.27 17.75 -22.57
CA VAL A 257 -8.90 16.35 -22.37
C VAL A 257 -10.04 15.51 -22.89
N LYS A 258 -9.81 14.72 -23.93
CA LYS A 258 -10.80 13.80 -24.49
C LYS A 258 -10.31 12.37 -24.33
N LEU A 259 -11.05 11.58 -23.56
CA LEU A 259 -10.79 10.16 -23.42
C LEU A 259 -11.27 9.43 -24.69
N ILE A 260 -10.41 8.57 -25.23
CA ILE A 260 -10.73 7.71 -26.37
C ILE A 260 -11.18 6.36 -25.81
N PRO A 261 -12.49 6.01 -25.92
CA PRO A 261 -13.07 4.87 -25.21
C PRO A 261 -12.43 3.52 -25.55
N ASP A 262 -11.90 3.36 -26.77
CA ASP A 262 -11.62 2.02 -27.30
C ASP A 262 -10.21 1.48 -26.96
N ASN A 263 -9.30 2.30 -26.41
CA ASN A 263 -7.88 1.92 -26.26
C ASN A 263 -7.22 2.34 -24.93
N ASN A 264 -7.97 2.81 -23.93
CA ASN A 264 -7.41 3.45 -22.73
C ASN A 264 -6.42 4.59 -23.07
N LEU A 265 -6.70 5.34 -24.13
CA LEU A 265 -5.88 6.46 -24.60
C LEU A 265 -6.53 7.78 -24.18
N ILE A 266 -5.73 8.71 -23.65
CA ILE A 266 -6.16 10.09 -23.40
C ILE A 266 -5.61 10.96 -24.52
N LYS A 267 -6.49 11.69 -25.22
CA LYS A 267 -6.09 12.76 -26.11
C LYS A 267 -6.13 14.08 -25.34
N CYS A 268 -4.96 14.59 -24.94
CA CYS A 268 -4.82 15.91 -24.33
C CYS A 268 -4.49 16.92 -25.43
N CYS A 269 -5.29 17.98 -25.55
CA CYS A 269 -4.99 19.10 -26.41
C CYS A 269 -4.58 20.31 -25.55
N MET A 270 -3.43 20.89 -25.87
CA MET A 270 -2.95 22.14 -25.27
C MET A 270 -2.98 23.25 -26.29
N LEU A 271 -3.38 24.43 -25.81
CA LEU A 271 -3.22 25.69 -26.51
C LEU A 271 -1.98 26.38 -25.97
N VAL A 272 -1.11 26.79 -26.90
CA VAL A 272 0.01 27.69 -26.62
C VAL A 272 -0.35 29.05 -27.18
N GLU A 273 -0.37 30.06 -26.32
CA GLU A 273 -0.52 31.45 -26.74
C GLU A 273 0.87 32.07 -26.94
N ILE A 274 1.22 32.28 -28.21
CA ILE A 274 2.43 32.97 -28.65
C ILE A 274 1.98 34.35 -29.20
N PRO A 275 2.76 35.45 -29.05
CA PRO A 275 2.36 36.73 -29.62
C PRO A 275 2.12 36.58 -31.13
N LEU A 276 0.86 36.72 -31.56
CA LEU A 276 0.33 36.66 -32.94
C LEU A 276 -0.17 35.30 -33.48
N GLN A 277 -0.14 34.18 -32.73
CA GLN A 277 -0.78 32.94 -33.22
C GLN A 277 -1.15 31.95 -32.11
N ILE A 278 -2.29 31.28 -32.27
CA ILE A 278 -2.75 30.17 -31.42
C ILE A 278 -2.38 28.85 -32.11
N VAL A 279 -1.56 28.02 -31.46
CA VAL A 279 -1.17 26.69 -31.97
C VAL A 279 -1.79 25.60 -31.10
N ASN A 280 -2.47 24.64 -31.73
CA ASN A 280 -3.09 23.48 -31.08
C ASN A 280 -2.16 22.26 -31.17
N TYR A 281 -1.71 21.75 -30.03
CA TYR A 281 -0.98 20.48 -29.95
C TYR A 281 -1.88 19.43 -29.32
N CYS A 282 -2.07 18.27 -29.97
CA CYS A 282 -2.79 17.14 -29.37
C CYS A 282 -1.85 15.94 -29.20
N PHE A 283 -1.69 15.49 -27.95
CA PHE A 283 -0.91 14.32 -27.59
C PHE A 283 -1.85 13.15 -27.27
N VAL A 284 -1.48 11.94 -27.67
CA VAL A 284 -2.18 10.70 -27.31
C VAL A 284 -1.33 9.94 -26.30
N LEU A 285 -1.75 9.93 -25.04
CA LEU A 285 -1.07 9.22 -23.95
C LEU A 285 -1.76 7.88 -23.71
N GLN A 286 -0.99 6.80 -23.75
CA GLN A 286 -1.48 5.48 -23.36
C GLN A 286 -1.51 5.37 -21.83
N CYS A 287 -2.71 5.29 -21.27
CA CYS A 287 -2.92 5.22 -19.83
C CYS A 287 -3.32 3.80 -19.45
N PRO A 288 -2.41 2.96 -18.93
CA PRO A 288 -2.81 1.65 -18.44
C PRO A 288 -3.68 1.80 -17.19
N GLY A 289 -4.96 1.41 -17.27
CA GLY A 289 -5.73 0.98 -16.10
C GLY A 289 -7.02 1.74 -15.73
N PHE A 290 -7.61 2.58 -16.59
CA PHE A 290 -8.89 3.22 -16.27
C PHE A 290 -10.06 2.61 -17.05
N LYS A 291 -10.96 1.90 -16.35
CA LYS A 291 -12.32 1.70 -16.87
C LYS A 291 -13.10 3.00 -16.66
N LEU A 292 -13.60 3.56 -17.74
CA LEU A 292 -14.44 4.75 -17.71
C LEU A 292 -15.90 4.33 -17.55
N ASN A 293 -16.65 5.11 -16.77
CA ASN A 293 -18.11 5.01 -16.77
C ASN A 293 -18.70 5.58 -18.08
N ALA A 294 -20.01 5.46 -18.26
CA ALA A 294 -20.71 5.94 -19.46
C ALA A 294 -20.49 7.45 -19.74
N GLU A 295 -20.13 8.22 -18.70
CA GLU A 295 -19.85 9.65 -18.77
C GLU A 295 -18.36 9.98 -19.01
N GLY A 296 -17.51 8.98 -19.27
CA GLY A 296 -16.08 9.19 -19.53
C GLY A 296 -15.28 9.60 -18.29
N LYS A 297 -15.78 9.33 -17.07
CA LYS A 297 -15.04 9.52 -15.81
C LYS A 297 -14.50 8.18 -15.30
N PRO A 298 -13.40 8.16 -14.52
CA PRO A 298 -12.95 6.94 -13.86
C PRO A 298 -14.08 6.37 -13.00
N ASP A 299 -14.51 5.13 -13.28
CA ASP A 299 -15.60 4.49 -12.56
C ASP A 299 -15.16 4.17 -11.11
N PRO A 300 -15.79 4.75 -10.08
CA PRO A 300 -15.46 4.46 -8.68
C PRO A 300 -15.68 3.00 -8.28
N ASN A 301 -16.52 2.27 -9.04
CA ASN A 301 -16.85 0.87 -8.81
C ASN A 301 -16.09 -0.08 -9.73
N ALA A 302 -15.15 0.41 -10.54
CA ALA A 302 -14.35 -0.46 -11.39
C ALA A 302 -13.46 -1.36 -10.54
N VAL A 303 -13.87 -2.62 -10.45
CA VAL A 303 -13.05 -3.69 -9.86
C VAL A 303 -11.87 -3.93 -10.81
N VAL A 304 -10.68 -3.62 -10.30
CA VAL A 304 -9.44 -3.94 -10.98
C VAL A 304 -9.12 -5.41 -10.68
N PRO A 305 -8.98 -6.28 -11.69
CA PRO A 305 -8.69 -7.69 -11.44
C PRO A 305 -7.46 -7.88 -10.56
N TYR A 306 -7.55 -8.80 -9.60
CA TYR A 306 -6.49 -9.18 -8.66
C TYR A 306 -6.02 -8.10 -7.68
N SER A 307 -6.67 -6.92 -7.62
CA SER A 307 -6.25 -5.85 -6.71
C SER A 307 -6.51 -6.18 -5.23
N GLU A 308 -7.67 -6.77 -4.92
CA GLU A 308 -8.04 -7.18 -3.56
C GLU A 308 -7.20 -8.38 -3.11
N GLU A 309 -6.94 -9.33 -4.01
CA GLU A 309 -6.13 -10.51 -3.75
C GLU A 309 -4.66 -10.15 -3.54
N ALA A 310 -4.12 -9.21 -4.33
CA ALA A 310 -2.77 -8.67 -4.12
C ALA A 310 -2.66 -7.97 -2.76
N LYS A 311 -3.66 -7.15 -2.40
CA LYS A 311 -3.72 -6.51 -1.08
C LYS A 311 -3.78 -7.55 0.03
N PHE A 312 -4.66 -8.54 -0.06
CA PHE A 312 -4.78 -9.62 0.92
C PHE A 312 -3.49 -10.44 1.05
N PHE A 313 -2.76 -10.65 -0.05
CA PHE A 313 -1.47 -11.35 -0.05
C PHE A 313 -0.43 -10.63 0.83
N VAL A 314 -0.41 -9.30 0.79
CA VAL A 314 0.46 -8.47 1.63
C VAL A 314 -0.08 -8.37 3.05
N GLU A 315 -1.38 -8.14 3.25
CA GLU A 315 -1.99 -8.05 4.58
C GLU A 315 -1.79 -9.32 5.41
N SER A 316 -1.97 -10.48 4.79
CA SER A 316 -1.80 -11.77 5.46
C SER A 316 -0.36 -12.03 5.91
N ARG A 317 0.64 -11.33 5.37
CA ARG A 317 2.07 -11.54 5.65
C ARG A 317 2.74 -10.42 6.43
N LEU A 318 2.44 -9.16 6.11
CA LEU A 318 3.17 -7.99 6.61
C LEU A 318 2.39 -7.08 7.55
N LEU A 319 1.05 -7.07 7.51
CA LEU A 319 0.24 -6.17 8.36
C LEU A 319 0.59 -6.37 9.85
N GLN A 320 1.02 -5.31 10.53
CA GLN A 320 1.43 -5.29 11.94
C GLN A 320 2.59 -6.22 12.30
N ARG A 321 3.46 -6.54 11.34
CA ARG A 321 4.71 -7.25 11.61
C ARG A 321 5.86 -6.26 11.74
N ASP A 322 6.83 -6.64 12.55
CA ASP A 322 8.13 -5.98 12.60
C ASP A 322 8.91 -6.33 11.34
N VAL A 323 9.37 -5.31 10.64
CA VAL A 323 10.17 -5.41 9.42
C VAL A 323 11.31 -4.42 9.47
N GLU A 324 12.27 -4.58 8.58
CA GLU A 324 13.23 -3.52 8.31
C GLU A 324 12.92 -2.92 6.93
N ILE A 325 12.98 -1.60 6.81
CA ILE A 325 12.73 -0.88 5.56
C ILE A 325 14.02 -0.20 5.14
N VAL A 326 14.41 -0.39 3.89
CA VAL A 326 15.50 0.36 3.26
C VAL A 326 14.87 1.42 2.36
N LEU A 327 15.07 2.69 2.72
CA LEU A 327 14.63 3.81 1.90
C LEU A 327 15.64 4.08 0.80
N GLU A 328 15.17 4.10 -0.45
CA GLU A 328 16.01 4.23 -1.64
C GLU A 328 15.78 5.56 -2.35
N SER A 329 14.52 6.00 -2.44
CA SER A 329 14.15 7.24 -3.14
C SER A 329 12.83 7.80 -2.61
N VAL A 330 12.37 8.89 -3.21
CA VAL A 330 11.12 9.56 -2.88
C VAL A 330 10.36 9.86 -4.17
N ASN A 331 9.05 9.64 -4.14
CA ASN A 331 8.09 10.09 -5.14
C ASN A 331 7.05 11.01 -4.47
N ASN A 332 7.22 12.32 -4.64
CA ASN A 332 6.47 13.37 -3.96
C ASN A 332 6.54 13.23 -2.43
N ASN A 333 5.44 12.85 -1.79
CA ASN A 333 5.39 12.59 -0.34
C ASN A 333 5.46 11.10 0.02
N ASN A 334 5.59 10.22 -0.99
CA ASN A 334 5.73 8.79 -0.76
C ASN A 334 7.19 8.39 -0.86
N PHE A 335 7.62 7.52 0.03
CA PHE A 335 8.95 6.94 -0.02
C PHE A 335 8.93 5.72 -0.94
N VAL A 336 10.04 5.48 -1.64
CA VAL A 336 10.26 4.29 -2.46
C VAL A 336 11.37 3.47 -1.80
N GLY A 337 11.12 2.18 -1.58
CA GLY A 337 12.10 1.35 -0.91
C GLY A 337 11.75 -0.12 -0.81
N SER A 338 12.69 -0.87 -0.28
CA SER A 338 12.61 -2.33 -0.12
C SER A 338 12.22 -2.70 1.31
N ILE A 339 11.44 -3.78 1.47
CA ILE A 339 11.05 -4.32 2.78
C ILE A 339 11.82 -5.61 3.01
N ILE A 340 12.56 -5.66 4.11
CA ILE A 340 13.33 -6.81 4.56
C ILE A 340 12.53 -7.50 5.67
N HIS A 341 12.27 -8.78 5.46
CA HIS A 341 11.61 -9.65 6.43
C HIS A 341 12.29 -11.03 6.43
N PRO A 342 12.46 -11.69 7.59
CA PRO A 342 13.22 -12.94 7.70
C PRO A 342 12.66 -14.09 6.84
N LYS A 343 11.35 -14.09 6.55
CA LYS A 343 10.70 -15.10 5.70
C LYS A 343 10.88 -14.87 4.19
N GLY A 344 11.52 -13.77 3.78
CA GLY A 344 11.81 -13.45 2.38
C GLY A 344 11.30 -12.09 1.90
N ASN A 345 11.61 -11.77 0.65
CA ASN A 345 11.24 -10.51 0.01
C ASN A 345 9.81 -10.56 -0.53
N ILE A 346 8.96 -9.64 -0.06
CA ILE A 346 7.57 -9.56 -0.49
C ILE A 346 7.43 -9.19 -1.98
N ALA A 347 8.36 -8.40 -2.52
CA ALA A 347 8.32 -7.96 -3.91
C ALA A 347 8.50 -9.15 -4.87
N GLU A 348 9.47 -10.01 -4.57
CA GLU A 348 9.72 -11.25 -5.31
C GLU A 348 8.51 -12.19 -5.25
N ALA A 349 7.92 -12.36 -4.05
CA ALA A 349 6.74 -13.20 -3.86
C ALA A 349 5.51 -12.71 -4.63
N LEU A 350 5.29 -11.38 -4.67
CA LEU A 350 4.20 -10.77 -5.44
C LEU A 350 4.38 -10.97 -6.95
N LEU A 351 5.61 -10.84 -7.46
CA LEU A 351 5.91 -11.07 -8.87
C LEU A 351 5.76 -12.54 -9.25
N GLN A 352 6.28 -13.46 -8.43
CA GLN A 352 6.23 -14.91 -8.69
C GLN A 352 4.80 -15.46 -8.70
N GLU A 353 3.93 -14.90 -7.87
CA GLU A 353 2.50 -15.21 -7.90
C GLU A 353 1.78 -14.45 -9.02
N GLY A 354 2.37 -13.46 -9.68
CA GLY A 354 1.72 -12.71 -10.76
C GLY A 354 0.69 -11.69 -10.24
N PHE A 355 0.85 -11.22 -9.00
CA PHE A 355 0.07 -10.10 -8.46
C PHE A 355 0.66 -8.73 -8.80
N ALA A 356 1.92 -8.70 -9.28
CA ALA A 356 2.63 -7.49 -9.65
C ALA A 356 3.37 -7.65 -10.98
N HIS A 357 3.76 -6.53 -11.58
CA HIS A 357 4.72 -6.45 -12.69
C HIS A 357 5.91 -5.57 -12.31
N CYS A 358 7.03 -5.75 -13.00
CA CYS A 358 8.25 -4.98 -12.81
C CYS A 358 8.12 -3.56 -13.37
N VAL A 359 8.68 -2.58 -12.66
CA VAL A 359 8.61 -1.17 -13.04
C VAL A 359 10.01 -0.56 -13.19
N ASP A 360 10.38 -0.22 -14.42
CA ASP A 360 11.74 0.17 -14.78
C ASP A 360 12.26 1.39 -14.00
N TRP A 361 11.43 2.43 -13.84
CA TRP A 361 11.87 3.66 -13.18
C TRP A 361 12.23 3.45 -11.70
N SER A 362 11.52 2.55 -11.00
CA SER A 362 11.77 2.28 -9.58
C SER A 362 12.84 1.20 -9.38
N ILE A 363 13.00 0.27 -10.33
CA ILE A 363 14.12 -0.69 -10.36
C ILE A 363 15.47 0.05 -10.42
N ALA A 364 15.54 1.18 -11.11
CA ALA A 364 16.78 1.96 -11.24
C ALA A 364 17.33 2.48 -9.90
N PHE A 365 16.48 2.63 -8.87
CA PHE A 365 16.89 3.05 -7.53
C PHE A 365 17.32 1.88 -6.63
N MET A 366 17.02 0.65 -7.03
CA MET A 366 17.38 -0.54 -6.26
C MET A 366 18.88 -0.81 -6.38
N LYS A 367 19.56 -0.93 -5.23
CA LYS A 367 21.01 -1.25 -5.21
C LYS A 367 21.29 -2.72 -5.53
N THR A 368 20.35 -3.61 -5.21
CA THR A 368 20.51 -5.07 -5.33
C THR A 368 19.17 -5.74 -5.63
N GLY A 369 19.19 -6.90 -6.30
CA GLY A 369 18.01 -7.76 -6.43
C GLY A 369 17.12 -7.51 -7.65
N ALA A 370 17.48 -6.57 -8.52
CA ALA A 370 16.75 -6.30 -9.77
C ALA A 370 16.62 -7.56 -10.66
N ASP A 371 17.68 -8.36 -10.77
CA ASP A 371 17.67 -9.60 -11.56
C ASP A 371 16.69 -10.63 -11.02
N LYS A 372 16.56 -10.72 -9.68
CA LYS A 372 15.61 -11.63 -9.02
C LYS A 372 14.16 -11.23 -9.32
N LEU A 373 13.86 -9.93 -9.30
CA LEU A 373 12.53 -9.43 -9.66
C LEU A 373 12.19 -9.78 -11.12
N ARG A 374 13.12 -9.55 -12.06
CA ARG A 374 12.90 -9.91 -13.47
C ARG A 374 12.72 -11.41 -13.67
N ALA A 375 13.49 -12.23 -12.96
CA ALA A 375 13.35 -13.69 -12.98
C ALA A 375 11.98 -14.12 -12.44
N ALA A 376 11.53 -13.55 -11.30
CA ALA A 376 10.23 -13.85 -10.72
C ALA A 376 9.06 -13.46 -11.64
N GLU A 377 9.15 -12.30 -12.29
CA GLU A 377 8.17 -11.87 -13.28
C GLU A 377 8.13 -12.81 -14.49
N LYS A 378 9.29 -13.23 -14.99
CA LYS A 378 9.39 -14.18 -16.11
C LYS A 378 8.69 -15.51 -15.78
N ILE A 379 8.89 -16.04 -14.57
CA ILE A 379 8.22 -17.27 -14.11
C ILE A 379 6.69 -17.10 -14.13
N ALA A 380 6.17 -15.96 -13.66
CA ALA A 380 4.74 -15.70 -13.65
C ALA A 380 4.14 -15.50 -15.05
N LYS A 381 4.90 -14.87 -15.97
CA LYS A 381 4.54 -14.72 -17.39
C LYS A 381 4.47 -16.06 -18.11
N GLU A 382 5.48 -16.90 -17.94
CA GLU A 382 5.55 -18.24 -18.54
C GLU A 382 4.42 -19.15 -18.04
N ALA A 383 4.09 -19.02 -16.75
CA ALA A 383 2.98 -19.76 -16.13
C ALA A 383 1.60 -19.10 -16.35
N LYS A 384 1.50 -17.96 -17.05
CA LYS A 384 0.27 -17.19 -17.29
C LYS A 384 -0.59 -16.99 -16.03
N LYS A 385 0.06 -16.62 -14.92
CA LYS A 385 -0.59 -16.46 -13.61
C LYS A 385 -1.27 -15.08 -13.48
N ARG A 386 -2.53 -15.06 -13.03
CA ARG A 386 -3.32 -13.86 -12.66
C ARG A 386 -3.24 -12.72 -13.68
N ILE A 387 -2.49 -11.64 -13.41
CA ILE A 387 -2.40 -10.50 -14.34
C ILE A 387 -1.84 -10.92 -15.72
N TRP A 388 -1.16 -12.06 -15.79
CA TRP A 388 -0.57 -12.64 -17.00
C TRP A 388 -1.44 -13.71 -17.68
N GLU A 389 -2.68 -13.95 -17.24
CA GLU A 389 -3.58 -14.96 -17.85
C GLU A 389 -3.76 -14.74 -19.36
N ASN A 390 -3.91 -13.47 -19.76
CA ASN A 390 -4.07 -13.06 -21.15
C ASN A 390 -2.77 -12.54 -21.77
N TYR A 391 -1.61 -12.84 -21.17
CA TYR A 391 -0.33 -12.40 -21.70
C TYR A 391 -0.08 -13.08 -23.05
N GLN A 392 0.01 -12.26 -24.09
CA GLN A 392 0.53 -12.66 -25.38
C GLN A 392 1.95 -12.08 -25.48
N PRO A 393 2.98 -12.90 -25.73
CA PRO A 393 4.29 -12.35 -26.03
C PRO A 393 4.14 -11.43 -27.24
N ASN A 394 4.75 -10.24 -27.17
CA ASN A 394 4.94 -9.39 -28.34
C ASN A 394 5.94 -10.06 -29.29
N THR A 395 5.58 -11.22 -29.82
CA THR A 395 6.13 -11.70 -31.07
C THR A 395 5.54 -10.80 -32.13
N THR A 396 6.32 -9.81 -32.56
CA THR A 396 6.16 -9.25 -33.88
C THR A 396 6.22 -10.44 -34.84
N GLN A 397 5.06 -10.96 -35.26
CA GLN A 397 5.01 -11.97 -36.30
C GLN A 397 5.39 -11.27 -37.59
N ILE A 398 6.69 -11.11 -37.79
CA ILE A 398 7.26 -10.75 -39.07
C ILE A 398 6.99 -11.97 -39.96
N SER A 399 5.93 -11.89 -40.76
CA SER A 399 5.64 -12.89 -41.79
C SER A 399 6.90 -13.09 -42.63
N GLY A 400 7.18 -14.32 -43.06
CA GLY A 400 8.50 -14.72 -43.59
C GLY A 400 9.05 -13.91 -44.78
N LYS A 401 8.27 -13.02 -45.41
CA LYS A 401 8.74 -12.08 -46.44
C LYS A 401 9.37 -10.79 -45.89
N GLU A 402 9.21 -10.49 -44.61
CA GLU A 402 9.71 -9.24 -44.01
C GLU A 402 10.92 -9.45 -43.08
N LYS A 403 11.39 -10.69 -42.89
CA LYS A 403 12.56 -10.99 -42.04
C LYS A 403 13.88 -10.56 -42.67
N GLU A 404 13.95 -10.58 -43.99
CA GLU A 404 15.10 -10.12 -44.76
C GLU A 404 14.59 -9.23 -45.89
N PHE A 405 15.05 -7.98 -45.89
CA PHE A 405 14.84 -7.05 -46.99
C PHE A 405 16.15 -6.34 -47.28
N SER A 406 16.47 -6.20 -48.55
CA SER A 406 17.60 -5.40 -49.01
C SER A 406 17.09 -4.03 -49.43
N GLY A 407 17.73 -2.98 -48.96
CA GLY A 407 17.38 -1.61 -49.30
C GLY A 407 18.52 -0.65 -48.96
N THR A 408 18.42 0.56 -49.51
CA THR A 408 19.40 1.62 -49.26
C THR A 408 18.88 2.51 -48.14
N VAL A 409 19.73 2.85 -47.17
CA VAL A 409 19.36 3.82 -46.14
C VAL A 409 19.06 5.15 -46.82
N PHE A 410 17.84 5.63 -46.66
CA PHE A 410 17.37 6.90 -47.20
C PHE A 410 17.61 8.04 -46.21
N GLU A 411 17.31 7.78 -44.93
CA GLU A 411 17.42 8.77 -43.86
C GLU A 411 17.77 8.09 -42.53
N VAL A 412 18.62 8.74 -41.74
CA VAL A 412 18.87 8.37 -40.34
C VAL A 412 18.01 9.30 -39.49
N VAL A 413 17.00 8.74 -38.80
CA VAL A 413 16.08 9.55 -37.99
C VAL A 413 16.72 9.85 -36.64
N ASN A 414 17.10 8.80 -35.91
CA ASN A 414 17.72 8.88 -34.59
C ASN A 414 18.74 7.74 -34.42
N GLY A 415 19.46 7.73 -33.30
CA GLY A 415 20.48 6.70 -33.00
C GLY A 415 19.97 5.25 -32.99
N ASP A 416 18.65 5.04 -32.93
CA ASP A 416 17.99 3.74 -32.99
C ASP A 416 16.99 3.57 -34.14
N ALA A 417 16.80 4.57 -35.00
CA ALA A 417 15.77 4.56 -36.03
C ALA A 417 16.30 5.02 -37.40
N LEU A 418 16.08 4.20 -38.42
CA LEU A 418 16.52 4.43 -39.80
C LEU A 418 15.31 4.31 -40.75
N VAL A 419 15.29 5.09 -41.83
CA VAL A 419 14.36 4.88 -42.95
C VAL A 419 15.13 4.26 -44.10
N VAL A 420 14.70 3.08 -44.52
CA VAL A 420 15.30 2.31 -45.62
C VAL A 420 14.38 2.36 -46.82
N LYS A 421 14.94 2.72 -47.98
CA LYS A 421 14.25 2.63 -49.28
C LYS A 421 14.42 1.24 -49.86
N LEU A 422 13.31 0.55 -50.09
CA LEU A 422 13.27 -0.77 -50.69
C LEU A 422 13.39 -0.69 -52.22
N ALA A 423 13.67 -1.82 -52.86
CA ALA A 423 13.84 -1.92 -54.32
C ALA A 423 12.58 -1.56 -55.11
N ASP A 424 11.40 -1.67 -54.49
CA ASP A 424 10.11 -1.25 -55.05
C ASP A 424 9.85 0.27 -54.94
N GLY A 425 10.80 1.01 -54.37
CA GLY A 425 10.72 2.46 -54.15
C GLY A 425 9.99 2.87 -52.88
N SER A 426 9.44 1.93 -52.11
CA SER A 426 8.78 2.22 -50.84
C SER A 426 9.78 2.57 -49.72
N LEU A 427 9.36 3.42 -48.79
CA LEU A 427 10.15 3.81 -47.63
C LEU A 427 9.65 3.04 -46.39
N LYS A 428 10.56 2.33 -45.72
CA LYS A 428 10.27 1.56 -44.51
C LYS A 428 11.10 2.09 -43.35
N LYS A 429 10.43 2.51 -42.27
CA LYS A 429 11.11 2.87 -41.01
C LYS A 429 11.44 1.61 -40.23
N VAL A 430 12.69 1.48 -39.81
CA VAL A 430 13.25 0.33 -39.12
C VAL A 430 13.86 0.82 -37.81
N PHE A 431 13.60 0.09 -36.74
CA PHE A 431 14.23 0.33 -35.44
C PHE A 431 15.27 -0.74 -35.19
N LEU A 432 16.46 -0.32 -34.76
CA LEU A 432 17.54 -1.23 -34.44
C LEU A 432 17.20 -1.97 -33.14
N ALA A 433 17.24 -3.30 -33.20
CA ALA A 433 16.90 -4.13 -32.06
C ALA A 433 17.96 -4.02 -30.95
N SER A 434 17.52 -4.04 -29.70
CA SER A 434 18.37 -4.12 -28.50
C SER A 434 19.34 -2.97 -28.27
N ILE A 435 19.11 -1.80 -28.89
CA ILE A 435 19.85 -0.57 -28.58
C ILE A 435 18.91 0.50 -28.03
N ARG A 436 19.44 1.35 -27.14
CA ARG A 436 18.78 2.59 -26.69
C ARG A 436 19.79 3.72 -26.81
N PRO A 437 19.49 4.79 -27.56
CA PRO A 437 20.37 5.93 -27.64
C PRO A 437 20.36 6.71 -26.31
N PRO A 438 21.45 7.41 -25.97
CA PRO A 438 21.44 8.36 -24.86
C PRO A 438 20.38 9.43 -25.13
N ARG A 439 19.60 9.78 -24.09
CA ARG A 439 18.58 10.82 -24.12
C ARG A 439 19.16 12.19 -23.90
#